data_AF-A0A8H4NTU9-F1
#
_entry.id   AF-A0A8H4NTU9-F1
#
_cell.length_a   1.000
_cell.length_b   1.000
_cell.length_c   1.000
_cell.angle_alpha   90.00
_cell.angle_beta   90.00
_cell.angle_gamma   90.00
#
_symmetry.space_group_name_H-M   'P 1'
#
loop_
_entity.id
_entity.type
_entity.pdbx_description
1 polymer ?
#
loop_
_entity_poly.entity_id
_entity_poly.type
_entity_poly.pdbx_seq_one_letter_code
_entity_poly.pdbx_strand_id
1 'polypeptide(L)'
;MSFSFGFAGDDISDDEQTPSVIKSTPAPVATSSAFPVPGKPQLPPKVHQLSDLLAQLPSKIAYSLLDVTLDDGTAIKLPRRELWDVRVQLMAEEEDVAGAQPEGLGNHDVKTGVYEGGFKSWESSVDLVKVLAANKTISTLEQNAFRVIELGCGTALPSLAIFQWAMTSTSKKKHLSLIMADYNPSVLQLVTLPNFILSWALNSMQLPALQEAFSIEGEVELGPDVLAAFQQSLVESNTTLSFVSGAWSQEFVDLIYTLPSGHNQPSRTLLLGAETIYSPFALQAFLETLFLILEREQKTEGSEAGAYVGAKRLYFGVGGSLDDFIDKARQKGAKVEQLKEEAEGVRRGVVQCVLGPT
;
A
#
# COMPACT_ATOMS: atom_id res chain seq x y z
N MET A 1 18.93 -19.03 -44.09
CA MET A 1 18.69 -19.70 -42.80
C MET A 1 18.03 -18.68 -41.87
N SER A 2 16.70 -18.63 -41.88
CA SER A 2 15.93 -17.80 -40.95
C SER A 2 15.76 -18.54 -39.63
N PHE A 3 16.15 -17.94 -38.53
CA PHE A 3 15.82 -18.42 -37.18
C PHE A 3 14.52 -17.74 -36.74
N SER A 4 13.53 -18.55 -36.39
CA SER A 4 12.22 -18.15 -35.87
C SER A 4 12.24 -18.24 -34.36
N PHE A 5 11.85 -17.16 -33.66
CA PHE A 5 11.50 -17.19 -32.24
C PHE A 5 9.97 -17.29 -32.15
N GLY A 6 9.47 -18.40 -31.62
CA GLY A 6 8.06 -18.56 -31.28
C GLY A 6 7.83 -18.08 -29.86
N PHE A 7 7.25 -16.90 -29.71
CA PHE A 7 6.62 -16.47 -28.48
C PHE A 7 5.13 -16.82 -28.58
N ALA A 8 4.74 -17.94 -27.97
CA ALA A 8 3.36 -18.15 -27.56
C ALA A 8 3.18 -17.43 -26.23
N GLY A 9 2.66 -16.20 -26.30
CA GLY A 9 2.40 -15.33 -25.17
C GLY A 9 1.65 -14.12 -25.70
N ASP A 10 0.36 -14.08 -25.42
CA ASP A 10 -0.60 -13.08 -25.87
C ASP A 10 -0.40 -11.79 -25.05
N ASP A 11 0.64 -10.99 -25.34
CA ASP A 11 0.84 -9.67 -24.69
C ASP A 11 1.99 -8.80 -25.28
N ILE A 12 2.07 -8.61 -26.61
CA ILE A 12 2.98 -7.60 -27.21
C ILE A 12 2.29 -6.84 -28.36
N SER A 13 2.28 -5.51 -28.28
CA SER A 13 1.59 -4.54 -29.14
C SER A 13 2.35 -4.14 -30.41
N ASP A 14 1.64 -4.03 -31.55
CA ASP A 14 2.10 -3.38 -32.78
C ASP A 14 1.49 -1.95 -32.91
N ASP A 15 2.35 -0.93 -33.00
CA ASP A 15 1.97 0.48 -33.22
C ASP A 15 1.88 0.80 -34.73
N GLU A 16 0.69 1.07 -35.25
CA GLU A 16 0.51 1.82 -36.50
C GLU A 16 -0.24 3.15 -36.24
N GLN A 17 0.48 4.26 -36.44
CA GLN A 17 -0.04 5.62 -36.29
C GLN A 17 -0.91 6.02 -37.50
N THR A 18 -2.16 6.45 -37.23
CA THR A 18 -2.92 7.28 -38.17
C THR A 18 -3.33 8.61 -37.51
N PRO A 19 -3.23 9.77 -38.19
CA PRO A 19 -3.46 11.07 -37.57
C PRO A 19 -4.95 11.47 -37.64
N SER A 20 -5.60 11.67 -36.49
CA SER A 20 -6.96 12.23 -36.40
C SER A 20 -6.96 13.71 -35.97
N VAL A 21 -7.77 14.50 -36.68
CA VAL A 21 -7.92 15.95 -36.64
C VAL A 21 -8.51 16.45 -35.29
N ILE A 22 -7.89 17.46 -34.69
CA ILE A 22 -8.31 18.08 -33.42
C ILE A 22 -9.45 19.09 -33.67
N LYS A 23 -10.61 18.88 -33.03
CA LYS A 23 -11.62 19.93 -32.80
C LYS A 23 -11.56 20.35 -31.32
N SER A 24 -11.43 21.66 -31.09
CA SER A 24 -11.32 22.28 -29.77
C SER A 24 -12.66 22.29 -29.02
N THR A 25 -12.73 21.59 -27.89
CA THR A 25 -13.80 21.70 -26.87
C THR A 25 -13.32 22.53 -25.67
N PRO A 26 -14.24 23.13 -24.87
CA PRO A 26 -13.90 24.02 -23.76
C PRO A 26 -13.17 23.29 -22.63
N ALA A 27 -12.26 23.98 -21.94
CA ALA A 27 -11.42 23.43 -20.88
C ALA A 27 -12.26 22.84 -19.71
N PRO A 28 -11.97 21.62 -19.22
CA PRO A 28 -12.64 21.06 -18.06
C PRO A 28 -12.23 21.80 -16.79
N VAL A 29 -13.17 21.91 -15.85
CA VAL A 29 -12.92 22.28 -14.44
C VAL A 29 -11.80 21.37 -13.92
N ALA A 30 -10.80 21.93 -13.23
CA ALA A 30 -9.60 21.21 -12.81
C ALA A 30 -9.94 20.12 -11.76
N THR A 31 -10.27 18.93 -12.24
CA THR A 31 -10.36 17.71 -11.44
C THR A 31 -8.95 17.31 -11.01
N SER A 32 -8.77 16.97 -9.72
CA SER A 32 -7.50 16.38 -9.25
C SER A 32 -7.18 15.12 -10.05
N SER A 33 -5.96 14.99 -10.54
CA SER A 33 -5.50 13.81 -11.28
C SER A 33 -5.44 12.59 -10.37
N ALA A 34 -5.58 11.38 -10.93
CA ALA A 34 -5.49 10.11 -10.17
C ALA A 34 -4.06 9.78 -9.65
N PHE A 35 -3.09 10.63 -9.98
CA PHE A 35 -1.71 10.57 -9.52
C PHE A 35 -1.18 11.98 -9.27
N PRO A 36 -0.18 12.14 -8.39
CA PRO A 36 0.35 13.44 -8.07
C PRO A 36 1.16 14.02 -9.25
N VAL A 37 0.60 15.00 -9.96
CA VAL A 37 1.24 15.66 -11.13
C VAL A 37 1.84 17.03 -10.76
N PRO A 38 3.12 17.30 -11.06
CA PRO A 38 3.73 18.61 -10.81
C PRO A 38 2.92 19.76 -11.45
N GLY A 39 2.66 20.81 -10.68
CA GLY A 39 1.96 22.01 -11.15
C GLY A 39 0.44 21.85 -11.36
N LYS A 40 -0.14 20.70 -11.00
CA LYS A 40 -1.60 20.49 -10.98
C LYS A 40 -2.13 20.48 -9.54
N PRO A 41 -3.40 20.86 -9.31
CA PRO A 41 -4.06 20.68 -8.03
C PRO A 41 -3.95 19.23 -7.55
N GLN A 42 -3.55 19.06 -6.30
CA GLN A 42 -3.39 17.77 -5.66
C GLN A 42 -4.64 17.40 -4.87
N LEU A 43 -4.94 16.11 -4.73
CA LEU A 43 -6.02 15.65 -3.85
C LEU A 43 -5.66 16.01 -2.40
N PRO A 44 -6.50 16.78 -1.67
CA PRO A 44 -6.22 17.12 -0.28
C PRO A 44 -6.24 15.86 0.59
N PRO A 45 -5.43 15.82 1.65
CA PRO A 45 -5.38 14.66 2.52
C PRO A 45 -6.69 14.52 3.30
N LYS A 46 -7.15 13.27 3.48
CA LYS A 46 -8.41 12.95 4.13
C LYS A 46 -8.31 11.67 4.94
N VAL A 47 -8.77 11.70 6.18
CA VAL A 47 -8.97 10.50 7.02
C VAL A 47 -10.29 9.83 6.64
N HIS A 48 -10.26 8.50 6.56
CA HIS A 48 -11.45 7.68 6.31
C HIS A 48 -11.77 6.81 7.52
N GLN A 49 -13.02 6.84 7.95
CA GLN A 49 -13.47 5.99 9.05
C GLN A 49 -13.60 4.55 8.56
N LEU A 50 -13.13 3.60 9.37
CA LEU A 50 -13.24 2.17 9.06
C LEU A 50 -14.70 1.76 8.81
N SER A 51 -15.65 2.28 9.60
CA SER A 51 -17.09 2.01 9.41
C SER A 51 -17.59 2.40 8.02
N ASP A 52 -17.13 3.54 7.52
CA ASP A 52 -17.61 4.08 6.24
C ASP A 52 -17.04 3.28 5.07
N LEU A 53 -15.77 2.83 5.18
CA LEU A 53 -15.16 1.95 4.19
C LEU A 53 -15.80 0.57 4.19
N LEU A 54 -16.08 -0.01 5.36
CA LEU A 54 -16.75 -1.31 5.49
C LEU A 54 -18.15 -1.29 4.87
N ALA A 55 -18.89 -0.20 5.05
CA ALA A 55 -20.25 -0.05 4.50
C ALA A 55 -20.28 0.02 2.97
N GLN A 56 -19.15 0.27 2.31
CA GLN A 56 -19.02 0.36 0.86
C GLN A 56 -18.39 -0.89 0.23
N LEU A 57 -18.14 -1.94 1.01
CA LEU A 57 -17.63 -3.20 0.48
C LEU A 57 -18.73 -3.96 -0.26
N PRO A 58 -18.40 -4.65 -1.36
CA PRO A 58 -19.33 -5.58 -1.98
C PRO A 58 -19.59 -6.75 -1.03
N SER A 59 -20.71 -7.44 -1.21
CA SER A 59 -21.06 -8.61 -0.38
C SER A 59 -20.16 -9.83 -0.62
N LYS A 60 -19.35 -9.81 -1.68
CA LYS A 60 -18.43 -10.88 -2.06
C LYS A 60 -17.25 -10.30 -2.82
N ILE A 61 -16.06 -10.88 -2.61
CA ILE A 61 -14.86 -10.57 -3.39
C ILE A 61 -14.12 -11.85 -3.77
N ALA A 62 -13.41 -11.82 -4.89
CA ALA A 62 -12.45 -12.85 -5.27
C ALA A 62 -11.01 -12.47 -4.85
N TYR A 63 -10.19 -13.46 -4.51
CA TYR A 63 -8.81 -13.27 -4.06
C TYR A 63 -7.87 -14.39 -4.51
N SER A 64 -6.58 -14.08 -4.56
CA SER A 64 -5.49 -15.06 -4.64
C SER A 64 -4.53 -14.93 -3.47
N LEU A 65 -3.70 -15.95 -3.29
CA LEU A 65 -2.62 -15.97 -2.32
C LEU A 65 -1.29 -15.72 -3.02
N LEU A 66 -0.53 -14.75 -2.52
CA LEU A 66 0.86 -14.55 -2.90
C LEU A 66 1.75 -15.29 -1.91
N ASP A 67 2.46 -16.30 -2.40
CA ASP A 67 3.50 -16.99 -1.64
C ASP A 67 4.80 -16.15 -1.65
N VAL A 68 5.24 -15.71 -0.47
CA VAL A 68 6.51 -15.00 -0.31
C VAL A 68 7.48 -15.89 0.45
N THR A 69 8.50 -16.41 -0.25
CA THR A 69 9.62 -17.12 0.38
C THR A 69 10.52 -16.13 1.11
N LEU A 70 10.68 -16.34 2.42
CA LEU A 70 11.52 -15.55 3.31
C LEU A 70 12.98 -16.02 3.23
N ASP A 71 13.88 -15.18 3.73
CA ASP A 71 15.33 -15.44 3.64
C ASP A 71 15.78 -16.65 4.51
N ASP A 72 14.96 -17.09 5.47
CA ASP A 72 15.18 -18.31 6.26
C ASP A 72 14.59 -19.60 5.61
N GLY A 73 14.03 -19.47 4.41
CA GLY A 73 13.42 -20.57 3.65
C GLY A 73 11.96 -20.86 4.02
N THR A 74 11.41 -20.23 5.05
CA THR A 74 9.97 -20.31 5.34
C THR A 74 9.16 -19.48 4.33
N ALA A 75 7.85 -19.66 4.28
CA ALA A 75 6.97 -18.90 3.39
C ALA A 75 5.81 -18.29 4.16
N ILE A 76 5.45 -17.05 3.80
CA ILE A 76 4.22 -16.39 4.25
C ILE A 76 3.27 -16.24 3.07
N LYS A 77 1.98 -16.53 3.30
CA LYS A 77 0.92 -16.40 2.29
C LYS A 77 0.13 -15.13 2.53
N LEU A 78 0.27 -14.16 1.63
CA LEU A 78 -0.42 -12.88 1.73
C LEU A 78 -1.60 -12.85 0.75
N PRO A 79 -2.85 -12.71 1.24
CA PRO A 79 -3.99 -12.64 0.34
C PRO A 79 -4.06 -11.29 -0.35
N ARG A 80 -4.56 -11.31 -1.58
CA ARG A 80 -4.82 -10.12 -2.39
C ARG A 80 -6.15 -10.28 -3.08
N ARG A 81 -7.00 -9.27 -3.00
CA ARG A 81 -8.17 -9.17 -3.86
C ARG A 81 -7.73 -9.20 -5.33
N GLU A 82 -8.46 -9.96 -6.13
CA GLU A 82 -8.18 -10.09 -7.55
C GLU A 82 -8.41 -8.79 -8.31
N LEU A 83 -7.49 -8.44 -9.22
CA LEU A 83 -7.60 -7.19 -9.98
C LEU A 83 -8.80 -7.20 -10.92
N TRP A 84 -9.14 -8.36 -11.50
CA TRP A 84 -10.31 -8.49 -12.36
C TRP A 84 -11.60 -8.25 -11.57
N ASP A 85 -11.65 -8.67 -10.30
CA ASP A 85 -12.81 -8.47 -9.41
C ASP A 85 -12.99 -6.98 -9.06
N VAL A 86 -11.89 -6.28 -8.79
CA VAL A 86 -11.88 -4.82 -8.64
C VAL A 86 -12.41 -4.11 -9.89
N ARG A 87 -11.95 -4.53 -11.07
CA ARG A 87 -12.40 -3.95 -12.35
C ARG A 87 -13.89 -4.17 -12.58
N VAL A 88 -14.41 -5.37 -12.30
CA VAL A 88 -15.85 -5.66 -12.41
C VAL A 88 -16.68 -4.79 -11.47
N GLN A 89 -16.22 -4.59 -10.22
CA GLN A 89 -16.90 -3.68 -9.30
C GLN A 89 -16.93 -2.24 -9.83
N LEU A 90 -15.80 -1.72 -10.30
CA LEU A 90 -15.72 -0.36 -10.86
C LEU A 90 -16.66 -0.19 -12.06
N MET A 91 -16.73 -1.17 -12.96
CA MET A 91 -17.67 -1.16 -14.09
C MET A 91 -19.13 -1.09 -13.64
N ALA A 92 -19.50 -1.91 -12.65
CA ALA A 92 -20.86 -1.94 -12.13
C ALA A 92 -21.24 -0.62 -11.46
N GLU A 93 -20.33 -0.03 -10.68
CA GLU A 93 -20.55 1.27 -10.03
C GLU A 93 -20.62 2.42 -11.03
N GLU A 94 -19.89 2.36 -12.15
CA GLU A 94 -19.95 3.36 -13.22
C GLU A 94 -21.26 3.28 -14.02
N GLU A 95 -21.79 2.08 -14.28
CA GLU A 95 -23.06 1.87 -14.99
C GLU A 95 -24.28 2.38 -14.21
N ASP A 96 -24.25 2.31 -12.87
CA ASP A 96 -25.32 2.80 -12.00
C ASP A 96 -25.40 4.34 -11.96
N VAL A 97 -24.34 5.06 -12.37
CA VAL A 97 -24.35 6.53 -12.52
C VAL A 97 -24.92 6.91 -13.90
N ALA A 98 -26.24 6.83 -14.03
CA ALA A 98 -27.00 7.09 -15.25
C ALA A 98 -26.43 8.21 -16.16
N GLY A 99 -25.81 7.83 -17.29
CA GLY A 99 -25.45 8.74 -18.38
C GLY A 99 -23.95 9.03 -18.59
N ALA A 100 -23.04 8.37 -17.86
CA ALA A 100 -21.62 8.41 -18.22
C ALA A 100 -21.39 7.64 -19.54
N GLN A 101 -20.76 8.29 -20.52
CA GLN A 101 -20.30 7.60 -21.73
C GLN A 101 -19.28 6.52 -21.35
N PRO A 102 -19.17 5.42 -22.12
CA PRO A 102 -18.24 4.33 -21.82
C PRO A 102 -16.79 4.79 -22.08
N GLU A 103 -16.20 5.49 -21.13
CA GLU A 103 -14.77 5.85 -21.11
C GLU A 103 -14.04 4.97 -20.09
N GLY A 104 -13.78 3.69 -20.39
CA GLY A 104 -13.25 2.83 -19.33
C GLY A 104 -12.27 1.72 -19.69
N LEU A 105 -12.49 0.96 -20.77
CA LEU A 105 -11.82 -0.34 -20.87
C LEU A 105 -11.21 -0.56 -22.24
N GLY A 106 -9.98 -0.07 -22.41
CA GLY A 106 -9.07 -0.57 -23.43
C GLY A 106 -7.74 -0.92 -22.78
N ASN A 107 -6.95 -1.77 -23.45
CA ASN A 107 -5.66 -2.33 -23.01
C ASN A 107 -4.52 -1.29 -22.77
N HIS A 108 -4.83 -0.03 -22.48
CA HIS A 108 -3.85 1.00 -22.16
C HIS A 108 -3.91 1.30 -20.66
N ASP A 109 -2.81 1.00 -19.95
CA ASP A 109 -2.61 1.12 -18.48
C ASP A 109 -2.85 2.52 -17.88
N VAL A 110 -3.19 3.53 -18.69
CA VAL A 110 -3.50 4.88 -18.21
C VAL A 110 -4.62 5.48 -19.07
N LYS A 111 -5.87 5.09 -18.81
CA LYS A 111 -7.02 5.89 -19.25
C LYS A 111 -7.50 6.81 -18.13
N THR A 112 -7.84 8.01 -18.56
CA THR A 112 -8.19 9.19 -17.77
C THR A 112 -9.19 8.90 -16.66
N GLY A 113 -8.72 8.91 -15.41
CA GLY A 113 -9.58 8.94 -14.22
C GLY A 113 -9.32 7.86 -13.18
N VAL A 114 -8.81 6.68 -13.57
CA VAL A 114 -8.60 5.55 -12.67
C VAL A 114 -7.13 5.12 -12.66
N TYR A 115 -6.47 5.25 -11.51
CA TYR A 115 -5.09 4.80 -11.33
C TYR A 115 -5.07 3.31 -10.97
N GLU A 116 -4.75 2.46 -11.95
CA GLU A 116 -4.62 1.00 -11.71
C GLU A 116 -3.36 0.62 -10.93
N GLY A 117 -2.34 1.49 -10.89
CA GLY A 117 -1.04 1.17 -10.28
C GLY A 117 -1.11 0.87 -8.79
N GLY A 118 -2.12 1.39 -8.08
CA GLY A 118 -2.34 1.14 -6.65
C GLY A 118 -3.09 -0.17 -6.38
N PHE A 119 -3.75 -0.73 -7.39
CA PHE A 119 -4.43 -2.02 -7.30
C PHE A 119 -3.47 -3.21 -7.54
N LYS A 120 -2.27 -2.94 -8.07
CA LYS A 120 -1.22 -3.93 -8.33
C LYS A 120 -0.21 -3.97 -7.19
N SER A 121 0.28 -5.15 -6.85
CA SER A 121 1.43 -5.29 -5.94
C SER A 121 2.73 -5.06 -6.71
N TRP A 122 3.66 -4.34 -6.11
CA TRP A 122 4.98 -4.11 -6.69
C TRP A 122 6.06 -4.97 -6.03
N GLU A 123 7.07 -5.38 -6.79
CA GLU A 123 8.13 -6.29 -6.32
C GLU A 123 8.85 -5.76 -5.06
N SER A 124 9.12 -4.45 -4.99
CA SER A 124 9.78 -3.85 -3.82
C SER A 124 8.97 -4.01 -2.51
N SER A 125 7.65 -4.21 -2.59
CA SER A 125 6.82 -4.50 -1.40
C SER A 125 7.06 -5.92 -0.87
N VAL A 126 7.33 -6.88 -1.75
CA VAL A 126 7.77 -8.24 -1.39
C VAL A 126 9.17 -8.20 -0.77
N ASP A 127 10.07 -7.39 -1.32
CA ASP A 127 11.41 -7.19 -0.77
C ASP A 127 11.35 -6.61 0.66
N LEU A 128 10.43 -5.68 0.93
CA LEU A 128 10.17 -5.19 2.28
C LEU A 128 9.65 -6.28 3.22
N VAL A 129 8.75 -7.16 2.78
CA VAL A 129 8.27 -8.30 3.60
C VAL A 129 9.44 -9.18 4.05
N LYS A 130 10.36 -9.51 3.14
CA LYS A 130 11.57 -10.29 3.46
C LYS A 130 12.46 -9.58 4.48
N VAL A 131 12.69 -8.29 4.29
CA VAL A 131 13.48 -7.45 5.21
C VAL A 131 12.86 -7.38 6.60
N LEU A 132 11.53 -7.21 6.69
CA LEU A 132 10.80 -7.17 7.96
C LEU A 132 10.94 -8.48 8.74
N ALA A 133 10.85 -9.61 8.04
CA ALA A 133 11.06 -10.93 8.65
C ALA A 133 12.50 -11.05 9.19
N ALA A 134 13.50 -10.66 8.40
CA ALA A 134 14.91 -10.74 8.79
C ALA A 134 15.28 -9.79 9.96
N ASN A 135 14.64 -8.63 10.07
CA ASN A 135 14.95 -7.60 11.08
C ASN A 135 14.18 -7.75 12.41
N LYS A 136 13.72 -8.97 12.72
CA LYS A 136 13.05 -9.29 14.00
C LYS A 136 11.83 -8.41 14.31
N THR A 137 11.07 -8.01 13.28
CA THR A 137 9.82 -7.27 13.48
C THR A 137 8.85 -8.05 14.38
N ILE A 138 8.84 -9.40 14.29
CA ILE A 138 8.08 -10.27 15.19
C ILE A 138 8.45 -10.01 16.65
N SER A 139 9.73 -10.03 17.00
CA SER A 139 10.17 -9.76 18.38
C SER A 139 9.82 -8.33 18.85
N THR A 140 9.81 -7.37 17.92
CA THR A 140 9.43 -5.99 18.23
C THR A 140 7.95 -5.88 18.62
N LEU A 141 7.06 -6.56 17.87
CA LEU A 141 5.63 -6.63 18.15
C LEU A 141 5.32 -7.19 19.55
N GLU A 142 6.15 -8.11 20.04
CA GLU A 142 5.96 -8.74 21.36
C GLU A 142 6.41 -7.85 22.53
N GLN A 143 7.38 -6.97 22.29
CA GLN A 143 8.04 -6.20 23.34
C GLN A 143 7.42 -4.82 23.53
N ASN A 144 7.05 -4.14 22.45
CA ASN A 144 6.70 -2.71 22.46
C ASN A 144 5.34 -2.45 21.79
N ALA A 145 4.73 -1.31 22.14
CA ALA A 145 3.69 -0.74 21.27
C ALA A 145 4.34 -0.39 19.92
N PHE A 146 3.67 -0.75 18.83
CA PHE A 146 4.24 -0.64 17.49
C PHE A 146 3.31 0.15 16.59
N ARG A 147 3.86 1.16 15.93
CA ARG A 147 3.13 2.04 15.00
C ARG A 147 3.74 1.89 13.62
N VAL A 148 2.95 1.43 12.67
CA VAL A 148 3.36 1.25 11.28
C VAL A 148 2.63 2.26 10.42
N ILE A 149 3.37 3.03 9.62
CA ILE A 149 2.83 3.98 8.66
C ILE A 149 3.31 3.56 7.28
N GLU A 150 2.41 3.03 6.46
CA GLU A 150 2.74 2.66 5.08
C GLU A 150 2.28 3.76 4.13
N LEU A 151 3.25 4.50 3.58
CA LEU A 151 3.02 5.57 2.63
C LEU A 151 2.99 4.99 1.21
N GLY A 152 1.93 5.26 0.45
CA GLY A 152 1.73 4.66 -0.87
C GLY A 152 1.47 3.17 -0.76
N CYS A 153 0.56 2.79 0.12
CA CYS A 153 0.40 1.41 0.55
C CYS A 153 -0.13 0.46 -0.54
N GLY A 154 -0.93 0.92 -1.51
CA GLY A 154 -1.47 0.04 -2.54
C GLY A 154 -2.14 -1.21 -1.96
N THR A 155 -1.59 -2.39 -2.28
CA THR A 155 -2.07 -3.68 -1.75
C THR A 155 -1.60 -4.01 -0.33
N ALA A 156 -0.77 -3.17 0.29
CA ALA A 156 -0.28 -3.19 1.67
C ALA A 156 0.49 -4.46 2.11
N LEU A 157 1.18 -5.16 1.20
CA LEU A 157 1.86 -6.42 1.52
C LEU A 157 2.77 -6.35 2.78
N PRO A 158 3.60 -5.32 2.98
CA PRO A 158 4.43 -5.19 4.17
C PRO A 158 3.60 -5.12 5.47
N SER A 159 2.55 -4.30 5.49
CA SER A 159 1.68 -4.16 6.66
C SER A 159 0.79 -5.39 6.89
N LEU A 160 0.37 -6.10 5.84
CA LEU A 160 -0.34 -7.37 5.96
C LEU A 160 0.53 -8.46 6.60
N ALA A 161 1.82 -8.52 6.26
CA ALA A 161 2.76 -9.43 6.91
C ALA A 161 2.89 -9.13 8.41
N ILE A 162 3.04 -7.86 8.77
CA ILE A 162 3.07 -7.41 10.18
C ILE A 162 1.77 -7.78 10.91
N PHE A 163 0.63 -7.57 10.26
CA PHE A 163 -0.68 -7.91 10.81
C PHE A 163 -0.84 -9.41 11.04
N GLN A 164 -0.43 -10.27 10.08
CA GLN A 164 -0.44 -11.72 10.25
C GLN A 164 0.47 -12.18 11.39
N TRP A 165 1.70 -11.66 11.47
CA TRP A 165 2.60 -12.00 12.58
C TRP A 165 2.02 -11.60 13.93
N ALA A 166 1.39 -10.43 14.02
CA ALA A 166 0.72 -9.98 15.24
C ALA A 166 -0.45 -10.90 15.63
N MET A 167 -1.24 -11.40 14.67
CA MET A 167 -2.31 -12.37 14.92
C MET A 167 -1.80 -13.72 15.42
N THR A 168 -0.64 -14.17 14.93
CA THR A 168 -0.03 -15.45 15.32
C THR A 168 0.76 -15.40 16.63
N SER A 169 1.06 -14.21 17.16
CA SER A 169 1.84 -14.09 18.39
C SER A 169 1.05 -14.59 19.61
N THR A 170 1.68 -15.45 20.41
CA THR A 170 1.12 -15.96 21.67
C THR A 170 1.46 -15.08 22.87
N SER A 171 2.23 -14.01 22.66
CA SER A 171 2.70 -13.11 23.70
C SER A 171 1.59 -12.15 24.16
N LYS A 172 1.80 -11.46 25.29
CA LYS A 172 0.86 -10.44 25.77
C LYS A 172 0.72 -9.34 24.71
N LYS A 173 -0.49 -9.20 24.16
CA LYS A 173 -0.84 -8.23 23.11
C LYS A 173 -0.44 -6.80 23.51
N LYS A 174 0.53 -6.25 22.80
CA LYS A 174 0.85 -4.83 22.80
C LYS A 174 -0.03 -4.12 21.79
N HIS A 175 -0.12 -2.80 21.90
CA HIS A 175 -0.89 -2.03 20.93
C HIS A 175 -0.19 -2.03 19.57
N LEU A 176 -0.94 -2.35 18.52
CA LEU A 176 -0.49 -2.26 17.13
C LEU A 176 -1.32 -1.20 16.41
N SER A 177 -0.70 -0.12 15.96
CA SER A 177 -1.34 0.92 15.15
C SER A 177 -0.85 0.78 13.71
N LEU A 178 -1.77 0.52 12.78
CA LEU A 178 -1.51 0.39 11.34
C LEU A 178 -2.18 1.56 10.62
N ILE A 179 -1.38 2.45 10.05
CA ILE A 179 -1.84 3.63 9.30
C ILE A 179 -1.51 3.42 7.83
N MET A 180 -2.55 3.11 7.05
CA MET A 180 -2.46 2.86 5.62
C MET A 180 -2.74 4.15 4.86
N ALA A 181 -1.77 4.61 4.07
CA ALA A 181 -1.93 5.82 3.29
C ALA A 181 -1.71 5.58 1.80
N ASP A 182 -2.60 6.11 0.98
CA ASP A 182 -2.48 6.07 -0.48
C ASP A 182 -2.93 7.42 -1.07
N TYR A 183 -2.48 7.75 -2.27
CA TYR A 183 -3.00 8.95 -2.92
C TYR A 183 -4.50 8.81 -3.21
N ASN A 184 -4.95 7.61 -3.59
CA ASN A 184 -6.30 7.37 -4.07
C ASN A 184 -7.20 6.72 -3.00
N PRO A 185 -8.36 7.32 -2.64
CA PRO A 185 -9.28 6.72 -1.67
C PRO A 185 -9.85 5.37 -2.15
N SER A 186 -10.08 5.21 -3.46
CA SER A 186 -10.55 3.95 -4.04
C SER A 186 -9.55 2.80 -3.86
N VAL A 187 -8.24 3.06 -3.78
CA VAL A 187 -7.24 2.02 -3.48
C VAL A 187 -7.44 1.48 -2.06
N LEU A 188 -7.64 2.40 -1.10
CA LEU A 188 -7.88 2.05 0.30
C LEU A 188 -9.16 1.21 0.46
N GLN A 189 -10.23 1.63 -0.22
CA GLN A 189 -11.54 0.97 -0.20
C GLN A 189 -11.55 -0.38 -0.93
N LEU A 190 -11.05 -0.41 -2.16
CA LEU A 190 -11.24 -1.55 -3.06
C LEU A 190 -10.19 -2.64 -2.88
N VAL A 191 -9.02 -2.31 -2.32
CA VAL A 191 -7.90 -3.26 -2.25
C VAL A 191 -7.27 -3.31 -0.87
N THR A 192 -6.88 -2.18 -0.29
CA THR A 192 -6.15 -2.18 0.99
C THR A 192 -6.98 -2.80 2.11
N LEU A 193 -8.18 -2.28 2.39
CA LEU A 193 -9.06 -2.80 3.44
C LEU A 193 -9.50 -4.26 3.17
N PRO A 194 -9.95 -4.63 1.96
CA PRO A 194 -10.25 -6.02 1.61
C PRO A 194 -9.11 -6.99 1.92
N ASN A 195 -7.85 -6.62 1.65
CA ASN A 195 -6.71 -7.49 1.95
C ASN A 195 -6.48 -7.71 3.45
N PHE A 196 -6.79 -6.71 4.29
CA PHE A 196 -6.77 -6.86 5.75
C PHE A 196 -7.85 -7.81 6.23
N ILE A 197 -9.07 -7.69 5.70
CA ILE A 197 -10.19 -8.58 6.03
C ILE A 197 -9.85 -10.01 5.60
N LEU A 198 -9.36 -10.20 4.38
CA LEU A 198 -8.91 -11.50 3.87
C LEU A 198 -7.81 -12.10 4.76
N SER A 199 -6.82 -11.29 5.16
CA SER A 199 -5.73 -11.74 6.03
C SER A 199 -6.24 -12.22 7.38
N TRP A 200 -7.17 -11.49 7.99
CA TRP A 200 -7.80 -11.90 9.24
C TRP A 200 -8.65 -13.17 9.06
N ALA A 201 -9.51 -13.20 8.04
CA ALA A 201 -10.47 -14.27 7.82
C ALA A 201 -9.79 -15.61 7.56
N LEU A 202 -8.74 -15.63 6.72
CA LEU A 202 -7.95 -16.82 6.43
C LEU A 202 -7.16 -17.33 7.64
N ASN A 203 -6.80 -16.45 8.58
CA ASN A 203 -6.14 -16.84 9.84
C ASN A 203 -7.14 -17.15 10.97
N SER A 204 -8.45 -17.03 10.71
CA SER A 204 -9.52 -17.16 11.71
C SER A 204 -10.66 -18.07 11.27
N MET A 205 -10.44 -18.96 10.28
CA MET A 205 -11.49 -19.80 9.67
C MET A 205 -12.31 -20.64 10.66
N GLN A 206 -11.79 -20.87 11.88
CA GLN A 206 -12.50 -21.53 12.97
C GLN A 206 -13.67 -20.72 13.57
N LEU A 207 -13.79 -19.42 13.26
CA LEU A 207 -14.85 -18.58 13.80
C LEU A 207 -16.20 -18.91 13.16
N PRO A 208 -17.31 -18.97 13.93
CA PRO A 208 -18.64 -19.28 13.39
C PRO A 208 -19.07 -18.37 12.23
N ALA A 209 -18.73 -17.08 12.29
CA ALA A 209 -19.06 -16.11 11.23
C ALA A 209 -18.41 -16.43 9.88
N LEU A 210 -17.33 -17.23 9.84
CA LEU A 210 -16.56 -17.55 8.64
C LEU A 210 -16.86 -18.93 8.06
N GLN A 211 -17.71 -19.74 8.71
CA GLN A 211 -17.94 -21.14 8.35
C GLN A 211 -18.46 -21.31 6.90
N GLU A 212 -19.37 -20.43 6.47
CA GLU A 212 -19.93 -20.44 5.10
C GLU A 212 -19.29 -19.37 4.19
N ALA A 213 -18.46 -18.48 4.75
CA ALA A 213 -17.89 -17.36 4.01
C ALA A 213 -16.92 -17.81 2.90
N PHE A 214 -16.32 -19.00 3.03
CA PHE A 214 -15.39 -19.60 2.07
C PHE A 214 -15.98 -20.83 1.36
N SER A 215 -17.29 -20.83 1.10
CA SER A 215 -17.98 -21.93 0.40
C SER A 215 -17.50 -22.13 -1.05
N ILE A 216 -16.94 -21.08 -1.67
CA ILE A 216 -16.35 -21.10 -3.01
C ILE A 216 -14.84 -20.82 -2.89
N GLU A 217 -14.04 -21.68 -3.51
CA GLU A 217 -12.58 -21.52 -3.54
C GLU A 217 -12.19 -20.21 -4.24
N GLY A 218 -11.29 -19.44 -3.61
CA GLY A 218 -10.84 -18.15 -4.12
C GLY A 218 -11.85 -17.02 -3.98
N GLU A 219 -12.98 -17.23 -3.29
CA GLU A 219 -13.96 -16.19 -2.98
C GLU A 219 -14.19 -16.10 -1.47
N VAL A 220 -14.62 -14.92 -1.01
CA VAL A 220 -15.10 -14.73 0.37
C VAL A 220 -16.38 -13.91 0.38
N GLU A 221 -17.40 -14.38 1.11
CA GLU A 221 -18.59 -13.60 1.41
C GLU A 221 -18.33 -12.65 2.57
N LEU A 222 -18.61 -11.36 2.36
CA LEU A 222 -18.41 -10.26 3.31
C LEU A 222 -19.73 -9.84 3.94
N GLY A 223 -20.47 -10.81 4.48
CA GLY A 223 -21.72 -10.56 5.17
C GLY A 223 -21.57 -9.72 6.45
N PRO A 224 -22.66 -9.16 7.00
CA PRO A 224 -22.60 -8.32 8.21
C PRO A 224 -21.91 -8.99 9.41
N ASP A 225 -22.13 -10.30 9.59
CA ASP A 225 -21.52 -11.06 10.69
C ASP A 225 -20.00 -11.19 10.53
N VAL A 226 -19.51 -11.33 9.29
CA VAL A 226 -18.07 -11.36 8.97
C VAL A 226 -17.44 -10.01 9.28
N LEU A 227 -18.07 -8.92 8.84
CA LEU A 227 -17.55 -7.57 9.07
C LEU A 227 -17.56 -7.21 10.56
N ALA A 228 -18.63 -7.58 11.29
CA ALA A 228 -18.71 -7.38 12.73
C ALA A 228 -17.63 -8.19 13.48
N ALA A 229 -17.42 -9.45 13.09
CA ALA A 229 -16.37 -10.29 13.66
C ALA A 229 -14.96 -9.75 13.36
N PHE A 230 -14.73 -9.20 12.17
CA PHE A 230 -13.47 -8.52 11.83
C PHE A 230 -13.23 -7.32 12.76
N GLN A 231 -14.21 -6.43 12.90
CA GLN A 231 -14.09 -5.26 13.79
C GLN A 231 -13.83 -5.67 15.25
N GLN A 232 -14.54 -6.69 15.73
CA GLN A 232 -14.36 -7.24 17.07
C GLN A 232 -12.94 -7.81 17.24
N SER A 233 -12.41 -8.50 16.23
CA SER A 233 -11.04 -9.04 16.28
C SER A 233 -9.96 -7.95 16.41
N LEU A 234 -10.16 -6.78 15.79
CA LEU A 234 -9.24 -5.64 15.92
C LEU A 234 -9.21 -5.13 17.36
N VAL A 235 -10.38 -5.01 18.01
CA VAL A 235 -10.49 -4.63 19.41
C VAL A 235 -9.83 -5.66 20.32
N GLU A 236 -10.13 -6.94 20.14
CA GLU A 236 -9.58 -8.04 20.94
C GLU A 236 -8.06 -8.23 20.76
N SER A 237 -7.52 -7.87 19.60
CA SER A 237 -6.09 -7.88 19.31
C SER A 237 -5.37 -6.61 19.78
N ASN A 238 -6.08 -5.60 20.30
CA ASN A 238 -5.55 -4.27 20.57
C ASN A 238 -4.87 -3.64 19.32
N THR A 239 -5.46 -3.89 18.15
CA THR A 239 -5.01 -3.39 16.86
C THR A 239 -5.91 -2.24 16.41
N THR A 240 -5.31 -1.12 16.00
CA THR A 240 -6.02 -0.02 15.34
C THR A 240 -5.61 0.03 13.89
N LEU A 241 -6.60 0.07 13.00
CA LEU A 241 -6.41 0.21 11.56
C LEU A 241 -6.99 1.55 11.12
N SER A 242 -6.17 2.39 10.50
CA SER A 242 -6.54 3.76 10.07
C SER A 242 -6.16 4.00 8.62
N PHE A 243 -6.94 4.82 7.93
CA PHE A 243 -6.83 5.05 6.49
C PHE A 243 -6.75 6.54 6.18
N VAL A 244 -5.76 6.94 5.38
CA VAL A 244 -5.58 8.33 4.95
C VAL A 244 -5.37 8.38 3.45
N SER A 245 -6.24 9.06 2.71
CA SER A 245 -6.00 9.32 1.28
C SER A 245 -5.38 10.68 1.04
N GLY A 246 -4.87 10.91 -0.17
CA GLY A 246 -4.50 12.23 -0.68
C GLY A 246 -3.00 12.50 -0.69
N ALA A 247 -2.66 13.72 -1.09
CA ALA A 247 -1.28 14.11 -1.32
C ALA A 247 -0.49 14.24 -0.03
N TRP A 248 0.75 13.76 -0.08
CA TRP A 248 1.75 13.97 0.96
C TRP A 248 2.05 15.47 1.12
N SER A 249 1.94 15.95 2.36
CA SER A 249 2.11 17.35 2.74
C SER A 249 2.26 17.49 4.26
N GLN A 250 2.48 18.71 4.76
CA GLN A 250 2.40 18.99 6.20
C GLN A 250 1.01 18.67 6.77
N GLU A 251 -0.06 19.06 6.07
CA GLU A 251 -1.44 18.78 6.47
C GLU A 251 -1.72 17.28 6.58
N PHE A 252 -1.16 16.49 5.66
CA PHE A 252 -1.24 15.03 5.71
C PHE A 252 -0.57 14.48 6.97
N VAL A 253 0.62 14.99 7.32
CA VAL A 253 1.30 14.60 8.56
C VAL A 253 0.47 15.00 9.78
N ASP A 254 -0.06 16.22 9.81
CA ASP A 254 -0.89 16.69 10.92
C ASP A 254 -2.12 15.79 11.12
N LEU A 255 -2.80 15.40 10.04
CA LEU A 255 -3.91 14.44 10.08
C LEU A 255 -3.50 13.08 10.65
N ILE A 256 -2.36 12.52 10.22
CA ILE A 256 -1.85 11.24 10.73
C ILE A 256 -1.67 11.26 12.25
N TYR A 257 -1.31 12.41 12.84
CA TYR A 257 -1.15 12.56 14.29
C TYR A 257 -2.43 12.93 15.04
N THR A 258 -3.55 13.14 14.34
CA THR A 258 -4.88 13.18 14.97
C THR A 258 -5.50 11.80 15.14
N LEU A 259 -4.96 10.79 14.44
CA LEU A 259 -5.43 9.42 14.50
C LEU A 259 -5.15 8.79 15.87
N PRO A 260 -5.93 7.77 16.27
CA PRO A 260 -5.69 7.06 17.51
C PRO A 260 -4.30 6.41 17.53
N SER A 261 -3.42 6.98 18.34
CA SER A 261 -2.15 6.38 18.75
C SER A 261 -2.36 5.84 20.15
N GLY A 262 -2.44 4.51 20.32
CA GLY A 262 -2.68 3.88 21.63
C GLY A 262 -1.79 4.49 22.71
N HIS A 263 -2.44 5.20 23.64
CA HIS A 263 -1.96 5.92 24.83
C HIS A 263 -0.45 6.12 25.05
N ASN A 264 0.01 7.38 25.23
CA ASN A 264 1.14 7.94 26.03
C ASN A 264 2.33 7.05 26.47
N GLN A 265 2.61 5.96 25.76
CA GLN A 265 3.70 5.03 26.03
C GLN A 265 4.75 5.21 24.95
N PRO A 266 6.03 5.05 25.30
CA PRO A 266 7.09 4.86 24.32
C PRO A 266 6.67 3.82 23.28
N SER A 267 6.65 4.22 22.02
CA SER A 267 6.29 3.34 20.91
C SER A 267 7.42 3.31 19.89
N ARG A 268 7.52 2.20 19.16
CA ARG A 268 8.41 2.13 18.02
C ARG A 268 7.61 2.43 16.76
N THR A 269 8.00 3.46 16.04
CA THR A 269 7.37 3.88 14.79
C THR A 269 8.20 3.38 13.60
N LEU A 270 7.57 2.62 12.71
CA LEU A 270 8.16 2.15 11.47
C LEU A 270 7.40 2.75 10.30
N LEU A 271 8.09 3.57 9.49
CA LEU A 271 7.59 4.01 8.20
C LEU A 271 7.97 3.00 7.12
N LEU A 272 7.04 2.72 6.23
CA LEU A 272 7.22 1.84 5.09
C LEU A 272 6.88 2.60 3.81
N GLY A 273 7.68 2.39 2.76
CA GLY A 273 7.39 2.88 1.42
C GLY A 273 7.98 1.94 0.37
N ALA A 274 7.13 1.39 -0.49
CA ALA A 274 7.54 0.56 -1.62
C ALA A 274 7.22 1.28 -2.93
N GLU A 275 8.21 1.45 -3.81
CA GLU A 275 8.07 2.15 -5.10
C GLU A 275 7.51 3.58 -4.99
N THR A 276 7.77 4.30 -3.89
CA THR A 276 7.22 5.64 -3.64
C THR A 276 8.04 6.78 -4.24
N ILE A 277 9.20 6.48 -4.81
CA ILE A 277 10.23 7.45 -5.24
C ILE A 277 10.50 7.43 -6.75
N TYR A 278 9.51 6.99 -7.54
CA TYR A 278 9.65 6.74 -8.98
C TYR A 278 9.96 7.97 -9.84
N SER A 279 9.68 9.18 -9.34
CA SER A 279 10.00 10.44 -10.02
C SER A 279 10.63 11.44 -9.07
N PRO A 280 11.38 12.46 -9.56
CA PRO A 280 11.94 13.50 -8.69
C PRO A 280 10.89 14.24 -7.85
N PHE A 281 9.68 14.42 -8.37
CA PHE A 281 8.57 15.04 -7.67
C PHE A 281 8.05 14.16 -6.53
N ALA A 282 7.77 12.88 -6.81
CA ALA A 282 7.33 11.92 -5.81
C ALA A 282 8.41 11.72 -4.72
N LEU A 283 9.68 11.62 -5.13
CA LEU A 283 10.82 11.54 -4.23
C LEU A 283 10.89 12.75 -3.27
N GLN A 284 10.70 13.97 -3.79
CA GLN A 284 10.74 15.18 -2.96
C GLN A 284 9.60 15.17 -1.93
N ALA A 285 8.36 14.94 -2.36
CA ALA A 285 7.20 14.91 -1.47
C ALA A 285 7.33 13.80 -0.41
N PHE A 286 7.76 12.60 -0.82
CA PHE A 286 8.00 11.47 0.08
C PHE A 286 9.07 11.80 1.12
N LEU A 287 10.22 12.37 0.71
CA LEU A 287 11.29 12.78 1.61
C LEU A 287 10.88 13.89 2.57
N GLU A 288 10.00 14.81 2.18
CA GLU A 288 9.49 15.84 3.09
C GLU A 288 8.60 15.21 4.17
N THR A 289 7.60 14.42 3.76
CA THR A 289 6.69 13.74 4.69
C THR A 289 7.41 12.76 5.60
N LEU A 290 8.35 11.97 5.09
CA LEU A 290 9.14 11.02 5.87
C LEU A 290 9.94 11.75 6.97
N PHE A 291 10.63 12.84 6.64
CA PHE A 291 11.42 13.57 7.64
C PHE A 291 10.56 14.33 8.65
N LEU A 292 9.42 14.91 8.23
CA LEU A 292 8.46 15.53 9.15
C LEU A 292 7.97 14.54 10.21
N ILE A 293 7.71 13.29 9.83
CA ILE A 293 7.33 12.22 10.76
C ILE A 293 8.53 11.83 11.64
N LEU A 294 9.69 11.52 11.05
CA LEU A 294 10.86 11.10 11.82
C LEU A 294 11.29 12.15 12.87
N GLU A 295 11.31 13.43 12.50
CA GLU A 295 11.64 14.54 13.40
C GLU A 295 10.61 14.70 14.53
N ARG A 296 9.33 14.39 14.28
CA ARG A 296 8.27 14.45 15.29
C ARG A 296 8.35 13.28 16.27
N GLU A 297 8.62 12.07 15.77
CA GLU A 297 8.86 10.89 16.61
C GLU A 297 10.11 11.06 17.47
N GLN A 298 11.21 11.59 16.91
CA GLN A 298 12.46 11.83 17.63
C GLN A 298 12.29 12.79 18.83
N LYS A 299 11.35 13.74 18.74
CA LYS A 299 11.03 14.68 19.84
C LYS A 299 10.20 14.04 20.96
N THR A 300 9.69 12.84 20.75
CA THR A 300 8.84 12.14 21.71
C THR A 300 9.73 11.23 22.57
N GLU A 301 9.90 11.57 23.85
CA GLU A 301 10.78 10.85 24.76
C GLU A 301 10.47 9.35 24.82
N GLY A 302 11.53 8.53 24.72
CA GLY A 302 11.45 7.06 24.73
C GLY A 302 10.96 6.43 23.41
N SER A 303 10.50 7.22 22.44
CA SER A 303 10.07 6.67 21.15
C SER A 303 11.26 6.46 20.21
N GLU A 304 11.22 5.38 19.44
CA GLU A 304 12.19 5.07 18.40
C GLU A 304 11.50 5.11 17.04
N ALA A 305 12.13 5.72 16.05
CA ALA A 305 11.58 5.75 14.69
C ALA A 305 12.61 5.40 13.63
N GLY A 306 12.14 4.72 12.60
CA GLY A 306 12.90 4.43 11.40
C GLY A 306 12.00 4.22 10.20
N ALA A 307 12.58 4.29 9.01
CA ALA A 307 11.88 4.05 7.77
C ALA A 307 12.57 2.93 6.98
N TYR A 308 11.80 2.02 6.40
CA TYR A 308 12.25 1.09 5.38
C TYR A 308 11.68 1.49 4.02
N VAL A 309 12.57 1.73 3.07
CA VAL A 309 12.22 2.18 1.72
C VAL A 309 12.73 1.16 0.72
N GLY A 310 11.80 0.49 0.05
CA GLY A 310 12.07 -0.45 -1.04
C GLY A 310 11.81 0.22 -2.37
N ALA A 311 12.77 0.21 -3.28
CA ALA A 311 12.61 0.85 -4.59
C ALA A 311 13.53 0.23 -5.65
N LYS A 312 13.19 0.48 -6.91
CA LYS A 312 14.13 0.25 -8.04
C LYS A 312 15.35 1.14 -7.88
N ARG A 313 16.52 0.60 -8.22
CA ARG A 313 17.77 1.37 -8.28
C ARG A 313 17.63 2.54 -9.25
N LEU A 314 16.95 2.33 -10.38
CA LEU A 314 16.68 3.35 -11.39
C LEU A 314 15.29 3.14 -12.01
N TYR A 315 14.54 4.22 -12.19
CA TYR A 315 13.27 4.24 -12.93
C TYR A 315 13.47 4.89 -14.30
N PHE A 316 13.48 4.06 -15.36
CA PHE A 316 13.59 4.56 -16.72
C PHE A 316 12.36 5.41 -17.12
N GLY A 317 12.60 6.51 -17.83
CA GLY A 317 11.54 7.43 -18.31
C GLY A 317 11.09 8.49 -17.30
N VAL A 318 10.85 8.10 -16.05
CA VAL A 318 10.35 9.01 -14.99
C VAL A 318 11.44 9.60 -14.09
N GLY A 319 12.64 8.99 -14.07
CA GLY A 319 13.88 9.58 -13.56
C GLY A 319 14.09 9.52 -12.05
N GLY A 320 13.25 8.81 -11.29
CA GLY A 320 13.54 8.51 -9.88
C GLY A 320 14.67 7.47 -9.74
N SER A 321 15.31 7.44 -8.57
CA SER A 321 16.31 6.43 -8.23
C SER A 321 16.42 6.25 -6.71
N LEU A 322 16.80 5.04 -6.28
CA LEU A 322 17.09 4.77 -4.86
C LEU A 322 18.34 5.53 -4.40
N ASP A 323 19.32 5.72 -5.28
CA ASP A 323 20.57 6.40 -4.93
C ASP A 323 20.32 7.90 -4.65
N ASP A 324 19.44 8.56 -5.42
CA ASP A 324 19.02 9.95 -5.13
C ASP A 324 18.30 10.06 -3.77
N PHE A 325 17.50 9.06 -3.40
CA PHE A 325 16.88 9.01 -2.08
C PHE A 325 17.93 8.92 -0.98
N ILE A 326 18.91 8.02 -1.12
CA ILE A 326 19.99 7.83 -0.14
C ILE A 326 20.77 9.13 0.05
N ASP A 327 21.17 9.77 -1.04
CA ASP A 327 21.98 11.00 -1.00
C ASP A 327 21.22 12.14 -0.33
N LYS A 328 19.96 12.37 -0.73
CA LYS A 328 19.13 13.41 -0.12
C LYS A 328 18.80 13.13 1.34
N ALA A 329 18.54 11.88 1.71
CA ALA A 329 18.29 11.51 3.10
C ALA A 329 19.54 11.74 3.98
N ARG A 330 20.73 11.41 3.49
CA ARG A 330 22.00 11.70 4.18
C ARG A 330 22.27 13.20 4.31
N GLN A 331 21.97 13.99 3.27
CA GLN A 331 22.06 15.45 3.32
C GLN A 331 21.14 16.07 4.38
N LYS A 332 19.99 15.45 4.64
CA LYS A 332 19.07 15.82 5.73
C LYS A 332 19.49 15.25 7.10
N GLY A 333 20.67 14.64 7.22
CA GLY A 333 21.23 14.17 8.49
C GLY A 333 20.82 12.76 8.92
N ALA A 334 20.14 11.99 8.06
CA ALA A 334 19.82 10.60 8.39
C ALA A 334 21.00 9.66 8.17
N LYS A 335 21.12 8.64 9.03
CA LYS A 335 21.93 7.44 8.74
C LYS A 335 21.12 6.55 7.81
N VAL A 336 21.69 6.21 6.66
CA VAL A 336 21.07 5.32 5.67
C VAL A 336 21.92 4.07 5.46
N GLU A 337 21.32 2.92 5.73
CA GLU A 337 21.92 1.59 5.66
C GLU A 337 21.20 0.73 4.62
N GLN A 338 21.96 0.04 3.76
CA GLN A 338 21.39 -0.87 2.78
C GLN A 338 21.11 -2.23 3.43
N LEU A 339 19.87 -2.68 3.39
CA LEU A 339 19.42 -3.92 4.03
C LEU A 339 19.29 -5.08 3.05
N LYS A 340 18.92 -4.79 1.81
CA LYS A 340 18.75 -5.81 0.75
C LYS A 340 19.10 -5.23 -0.62
N GLU A 341 19.62 -6.08 -1.49
CA GLU A 341 19.71 -5.83 -2.93
C GLU A 341 19.09 -7.02 -3.67
N GLU A 342 18.28 -6.72 -4.67
CA GLU A 342 17.87 -7.71 -5.66
C GLU A 342 18.53 -7.35 -6.99
N ALA A 343 19.30 -8.30 -7.52
CA ALA A 343 20.10 -8.12 -8.73
C ALA A 343 19.52 -8.88 -9.93
N GLU A 344 18.59 -9.81 -9.70
CA GLU A 344 17.89 -10.51 -10.77
C GLU A 344 16.79 -9.61 -11.37
N GLY A 345 16.80 -9.46 -12.69
CA GLY A 345 15.86 -8.59 -13.40
C GLY A 345 16.15 -7.10 -13.20
N VAL A 346 15.09 -6.32 -12.92
CA VAL A 346 15.25 -4.89 -12.63
C VAL A 346 15.86 -4.75 -11.25
N ARG A 347 17.07 -4.16 -11.15
CA ARG A 347 17.76 -4.01 -9.88
C ARG A 347 16.94 -3.20 -8.88
N ARG A 348 16.76 -3.74 -7.68
CA ARG A 348 16.04 -3.11 -6.55
C ARG A 348 16.89 -3.13 -5.30
N GLY A 349 16.53 -2.29 -4.35
CA GLY A 349 17.14 -2.29 -3.03
C GLY A 349 16.15 -1.91 -1.96
N VAL A 350 16.46 -2.34 -0.74
CA VAL A 350 15.77 -1.87 0.48
C VAL A 350 16.80 -1.19 1.35
N VAL A 351 16.46 0.02 1.83
CA VAL A 351 17.30 0.78 2.76
C VAL A 351 16.55 1.08 4.05
N GLN A 352 17.30 1.10 5.15
CA GLN A 352 16.87 1.69 6.41
C GLN A 352 17.32 3.14 6.47
N CYS A 353 16.42 4.03 6.86
CA CYS A 353 16.69 5.43 7.16
C CYS A 353 16.30 5.73 8.61
N VAL A 354 17.23 6.26 9.40
CA VAL A 354 17.01 6.68 10.80
C VAL A 354 17.65 8.04 11.05
N LEU A 355 17.00 8.89 11.84
CA LEU A 355 17.65 10.08 12.39
C LEU A 355 18.54 9.69 13.56
N GLY A 356 19.74 10.28 13.66
CA GLY A 356 20.62 10.06 14.81
C GLY A 356 19.98 10.56 16.12
N PRO A 357 20.46 10.14 17.30
CA PRO A 357 20.01 10.75 18.55
C PRO A 357 20.30 12.26 18.56
N THR A 358 19.37 13.07 19.09
CA THR A 358 19.55 14.52 19.28
C THR A 358 20.60 14.85 20.32
#